data_AF-A0A1H6BBE5-F1
#
_entry.id   AF-A0A1H6BBE5-F1
#
_cell.length_a   1.000
_cell.length_b   1.000
_cell.length_c   1.000
_cell.angle_alpha   90.00
_cell.angle_beta   90.00
_cell.angle_gamma   90.00
#
_symmetry.space_group_name_H-M   'P 1'
#
loop_
_entity.id
_entity.type
_entity.pdbx_description
1 polymer ?
#
loop_
_entity_poly.entity_id
_entity_poly.type
_entity_poly.pdbx_seq_one_letter_code
_entity_poly.pdbx_strand_id
1 'polypeptide(L)'
;MSDSQVDEEGEREATLRRLAARACDHDAVANAFVAKSFTDLLVVVDLEPDESGVPTETVDLLESHGCRGANEVYDRAAEDRSSVGESDGAARHQFVDTETRGEHRSYVVD
;
A
#
# COMPACT_ATOMS: atom_id res chain seq x y z
N MET A 1 -7.00 -15.82 20.41
CA MET A 1 -6.25 -14.74 19.77
C MET A 1 -5.01 -14.57 20.62
N SER A 2 -3.93 -15.25 20.24
CA SER A 2 -2.72 -15.38 21.06
C SER A 2 -1.88 -14.11 20.96
N ASP A 3 -1.23 -13.68 22.05
CA ASP A 3 -0.37 -12.47 22.09
C ASP A 3 0.62 -12.40 20.90
N SER A 4 1.15 -13.54 20.45
CA SER A 4 2.09 -13.60 19.31
C SER A 4 1.55 -13.05 17.98
N GLN A 5 0.24 -13.17 17.72
CA GLN A 5 -0.33 -12.70 16.45
C GLN A 5 -0.47 -11.16 16.43
N VAL A 6 -0.56 -10.53 17.61
CA VAL A 6 -0.60 -9.07 17.75
C VAL A 6 0.80 -8.47 17.60
N ASP A 7 1.82 -9.18 18.08
CA ASP A 7 3.23 -8.78 17.91
C ASP A 7 3.64 -8.80 16.43
N GLU A 8 3.26 -9.85 15.69
CA GLU A 8 3.55 -9.99 14.25
C GLU A 8 2.83 -8.94 13.37
N GLU A 9 1.56 -8.62 13.66
CA GLU A 9 0.82 -7.53 12.98
C GLU A 9 1.52 -6.17 13.19
N GLY A 10 1.97 -5.90 14.41
CA GLY A 10 2.68 -4.66 14.74
C GLY A 10 4.05 -4.55 14.06
N GLU A 11 4.81 -5.65 13.99
CA GLU A 11 6.09 -5.71 13.28
C GLU A 11 5.92 -5.52 11.78
N ARG A 12 4.85 -6.08 11.21
CA ARG A 12 4.52 -5.91 9.80
C ARG A 12 4.17 -4.46 9.49
N GLU A 13 3.25 -3.87 10.24
CA GLU A 13 2.84 -2.49 10.04
C GLU A 13 4.03 -1.52 10.21
N ALA A 14 4.93 -1.77 11.17
CA ALA A 14 6.17 -1.02 11.32
C ALA A 14 7.09 -1.15 10.09
N THR A 15 7.14 -2.32 9.47
CA THR A 15 7.87 -2.52 8.21
C THR A 15 7.25 -1.73 7.07
N LEU A 16 5.93 -1.80 6.90
CA LEU A 16 5.22 -1.03 5.87
C LEU A 16 5.41 0.48 6.06
N ARG A 17 5.41 0.98 7.31
CA ARG A 17 5.71 2.39 7.61
C ARG A 17 7.13 2.80 7.20
N ARG A 18 8.12 1.91 7.38
CA ARG A 18 9.49 2.15 6.91
C ARG A 18 9.57 2.18 5.38
N LEU A 19 8.83 1.31 4.69
CA LEU A 19 8.76 1.31 3.24
C LEU A 19 8.10 2.58 2.70
N ALA A 20 7.01 3.03 3.31
CA ALA A 20 6.36 4.30 2.98
C ALA A 20 7.32 5.48 3.18
N ALA A 21 8.02 5.56 4.32
CA ALA A 21 9.01 6.61 4.56
C ALA A 21 10.13 6.61 3.51
N ARG A 22 10.59 5.42 3.08
CA ARG A 22 11.61 5.29 2.04
C ARG A 22 11.08 5.67 0.64
N ALA A 23 9.81 5.43 0.36
CA ALA A 23 9.19 5.88 -0.88
C ALA A 23 9.20 7.43 -0.97
N CYS A 24 9.01 8.13 0.15
CA CYS A 24 9.12 9.59 0.21
C CYS A 24 10.53 10.14 -0.03
N ASP A 25 11.58 9.30 -0.04
CA ASP A 25 12.93 9.75 -0.40
C ASP A 25 13.08 10.00 -1.91
N HIS A 26 12.09 9.60 -2.72
CA HIS A 26 12.08 9.80 -4.17
C HIS A 26 11.32 11.07 -4.55
N ASP A 27 11.92 11.96 -5.35
CA ASP A 27 11.38 13.30 -5.66
C ASP A 27 9.98 13.29 -6.31
N ALA A 28 9.64 12.25 -7.08
CA ALA A 28 8.32 12.05 -7.66
C ALA A 28 7.19 11.73 -6.65
N VAL A 29 7.52 11.40 -5.40
CA VAL A 29 6.56 11.01 -4.35
C VAL A 29 6.29 12.20 -3.45
N ALA A 30 5.09 12.78 -3.56
CA ALA A 30 4.63 13.86 -2.70
C ALA A 30 4.40 13.38 -1.26
N ASN A 31 3.87 12.16 -1.10
CA ASN A 31 3.60 11.57 0.21
C ASN A 31 3.45 10.05 0.10
N ALA A 32 3.75 9.33 1.18
CA ALA A 32 3.42 7.92 1.30
C ALA A 32 3.09 7.54 2.74
N PHE A 33 2.09 6.68 2.91
CA PHE A 33 1.60 6.28 4.22
C PHE A 33 0.98 4.89 4.21
N VAL A 34 0.90 4.28 5.40
CA VAL A 34 0.20 3.02 5.60
C VAL A 34 -1.27 3.30 5.86
N ALA A 35 -2.15 2.62 5.14
CA ALA A 35 -3.58 2.60 5.36
C ALA A 35 -4.04 1.18 5.65
N LYS A 36 -5.25 1.05 6.21
CA LYS A 36 -5.89 -0.24 6.46
C LYS A 36 -7.22 -0.27 5.72
N SER A 37 -7.40 -1.28 4.89
CA SER A 37 -8.70 -1.62 4.30
C SER A 37 -9.46 -2.53 5.28
N PHE A 38 -10.65 -2.98 4.87
CA PHE A 38 -11.42 -3.94 5.66
C PHE A 38 -10.74 -5.30 5.78
N THR A 39 -9.89 -5.67 4.82
CA THR A 39 -9.26 -6.99 4.76
C THR A 39 -7.74 -6.94 4.85
N ASP A 40 -7.13 -5.81 4.50
CA ASP A 40 -5.71 -5.75 4.15
C ASP A 40 -5.04 -4.49 4.70
N LEU A 41 -3.73 -4.55 4.89
CA LEU A 41 -2.88 -3.36 4.99
C LEU A 41 -2.47 -2.90 3.59
N LEU A 42 -2.31 -1.59 3.45
CA LEU A 42 -2.00 -0.93 2.20
C LEU A 42 -0.84 0.04 2.41
N VAL A 43 0.08 0.10 1.46
CA VAL A 43 0.95 1.26 1.28
C VAL A 43 0.32 2.14 0.20
N VAL A 44 0.04 3.38 0.57
CA VAL A 44 -0.51 4.41 -0.32
C VAL A 44 0.62 5.35 -0.70
N VAL A 45 0.75 5.64 -1.98
CA VAL A 45 1.75 6.54 -2.56
C VAL A 45 1.02 7.63 -3.34
N ASP A 46 1.13 8.86 -2.87
CA ASP A 46 0.66 10.05 -3.57
C ASP A 46 1.84 10.64 -4.35
N LEU A 47 1.65 10.84 -5.65
CA LEU A 47 2.69 11.40 -6.52
C LEU A 47 2.58 12.93 -6.58
N GLU A 48 3.69 13.56 -6.98
CA GLU A 48 3.68 14.97 -7.38
C GLU A 48 2.74 15.18 -8.60
N PRO A 49 2.12 16.37 -8.75
CA PRO A 49 1.04 16.60 -9.73
C PRO A 49 1.42 16.33 -11.20
N ASP A 50 2.70 16.44 -11.55
CA ASP A 50 3.20 16.29 -12.92
C ASP A 50 3.68 14.85 -13.22
N GLU A 51 3.62 13.95 -12.24
CA GLU A 51 4.11 12.58 -12.38
C GLU A 51 3.00 11.66 -12.88
N SER A 52 3.29 10.94 -13.96
CA SER A 52 2.32 10.06 -14.63
C SER A 52 2.25 8.65 -14.05
N GLY A 53 3.10 8.30 -13.07
CA GLY A 53 3.11 6.96 -12.50
C GLY A 53 4.19 6.78 -11.44
N VAL A 54 4.06 5.69 -10.67
CA VAL A 54 4.99 5.40 -9.58
C VAL A 54 6.37 5.04 -10.15
N PRO A 55 7.45 5.65 -9.65
CA PRO A 55 8.81 5.32 -10.06
C PRO A 55 9.10 3.83 -9.95
N THR A 56 9.80 3.27 -10.94
CA THR A 56 10.12 1.83 -10.97
C THR A 56 10.88 1.39 -9.72
N GLU A 57 11.80 2.21 -9.20
CA GLU A 57 12.56 1.90 -7.98
C GLU A 57 11.64 1.78 -6.75
N THR A 58 10.61 2.62 -6.67
CA THR A 58 9.59 2.56 -5.61
C THR A 58 8.71 1.32 -5.79
N VAL A 59 8.33 0.97 -7.02
CA VAL A 59 7.59 -0.26 -7.31
C VAL A 59 8.41 -1.49 -6.91
N ASP A 60 9.67 -1.59 -7.34
CA ASP A 60 10.56 -2.71 -7.03
C ASP A 60 10.81 -2.85 -5.52
N LEU A 61 10.96 -1.72 -4.82
CA LEU A 61 11.08 -1.69 -3.36
C LEU A 61 9.85 -2.30 -2.68
N LEU A 62 8.65 -1.87 -3.08
CA LEU A 62 7.40 -2.38 -2.53
C LEU A 62 7.18 -3.84 -2.91
N GLU A 63 7.48 -4.21 -4.16
CA GLU A 63 7.28 -5.56 -4.65
C GLU A 63 8.23 -6.59 -4.02
N SER A 64 9.48 -6.19 -3.74
CA SER A 64 10.44 -7.04 -3.03
C SER A 64 10.03 -7.34 -1.57
N HIS A 65 9.10 -6.57 -1.01
CA HIS A 65 8.55 -6.74 0.34
C HIS A 65 7.09 -7.20 0.33
N GLY A 66 6.64 -7.84 -0.74
CA GLY A 66 5.30 -8.46 -0.78
C GLY A 66 4.15 -7.47 -0.94
N CYS A 67 4.41 -6.19 -1.22
CA CYS A 67 3.37 -5.23 -1.59
C CYS A 67 3.10 -5.34 -3.09
N ARG A 68 1.83 -5.45 -3.50
CA ARG A 68 1.41 -5.57 -4.92
C ARG A 68 0.33 -4.57 -5.26
N GLY A 69 0.28 -4.10 -6.50
CA GLY A 69 -0.70 -3.10 -6.91
C GLY A 69 -2.14 -3.55 -6.63
N ALA A 70 -2.98 -2.65 -6.09
CA ALA A 70 -4.34 -3.01 -5.70
C ALA A 70 -5.23 -3.46 -6.86
N ASN A 71 -5.02 -2.96 -8.09
CA ASN A 71 -5.79 -3.45 -9.24
C ASN A 71 -5.38 -4.88 -9.61
N GLU A 72 -4.09 -5.22 -9.49
CA GLU A 72 -3.61 -6.59 -9.66
C GLU A 72 -4.21 -7.54 -8.59
N VAL A 73 -4.17 -7.16 -7.31
CA VAL A 73 -4.62 -8.03 -6.21
C VAL A 73 -6.14 -8.18 -6.14
N TYR A 74 -6.88 -7.17 -6.58
CA TYR A 74 -8.34 -7.18 -6.62
C TYR A 74 -8.92 -7.50 -8.00
N ASP A 75 -8.09 -7.97 -8.95
CA ASP A 75 -8.47 -8.32 -10.33
C ASP A 75 -9.31 -7.22 -11.03
N ARG A 76 -8.95 -5.96 -10.82
CA ARG A 76 -9.60 -4.81 -11.46
C ARG A 76 -8.93 -4.54 -12.81
N ALA A 77 -9.71 -4.55 -13.88
CA ALA A 77 -9.23 -4.17 -15.21
C ALA A 77 -8.92 -2.67 -15.24
N ALA A 78 -7.63 -2.34 -15.22
CA ALA A 78 -7.09 -0.99 -15.34
C ALA A 78 -5.75 -1.01 -16.08
N GLU A 79 -5.36 0.10 -16.70
CA GLU A 79 -4.09 0.21 -17.41
C GLU A 79 -2.90 0.16 -16.43
N ASP A 80 -3.07 0.72 -15.23
CA ASP A 80 -2.11 0.64 -14.12
C ASP A 80 -2.41 -0.50 -13.14
N ARG A 81 -1.35 -1.20 -12.70
CA ARG A 81 -1.45 -2.31 -11.73
C ARG A 81 -1.88 -1.87 -10.33
N SER A 82 -1.61 -0.63 -9.95
CA SER A 82 -2.07 -0.01 -8.70
C SER A 82 -3.41 0.69 -8.88
N SER A 83 -4.27 0.71 -7.86
CA SER A 83 -5.49 1.54 -7.93
C SER A 83 -5.10 3.01 -7.91
N VAL A 84 -5.33 3.69 -9.03
CA VAL A 84 -5.21 5.15 -9.17
C VAL A 84 -6.54 5.76 -8.75
N GLY A 85 -6.56 6.54 -7.67
CA GLY A 85 -7.68 7.41 -7.31
C GLY A 85 -7.23 8.87 -7.40
N GLU A 86 -8.06 9.76 -7.94
CA GLU A 86 -7.82 11.19 -7.77
C GLU A 86 -8.17 11.57 -6.32
N SER A 87 -7.19 12.06 -5.57
CA SER A 87 -7.44 12.82 -4.34
C SER A 87 -6.85 14.20 -4.53
N ASP A 88 -7.72 15.20 -4.67
CA ASP A 88 -7.35 16.62 -4.82
C ASP A 88 -6.25 16.92 -5.86
N GLY A 89 -6.28 16.21 -7.00
CA GLY A 89 -5.35 16.44 -8.12
C GLY A 89 -3.99 15.73 -8.03
N ALA A 90 -3.73 14.96 -6.96
CA ALA A 90 -2.59 14.06 -6.88
C ALA A 90 -2.97 12.64 -7.33
N ALA A 91 -2.12 12.01 -8.14
CA ALA A 91 -2.27 10.61 -8.50
C ALA A 91 -1.97 9.73 -7.28
N ARG A 92 -3.01 9.12 -6.70
CA ARG A 92 -2.89 8.23 -5.54
C ARG A 92 -2.84 6.79 -5.99
N HIS A 93 -1.73 6.10 -5.70
CA HIS A 93 -1.49 4.70 -6.01
C HIS A 93 -1.56 3.84 -4.74
N GLN A 94 -2.22 2.69 -4.82
CA GLN A 94 -2.39 1.77 -3.69
C GLN A 94 -1.69 0.43 -3.95
N PHE A 95 -0.93 -0.03 -2.96
CA PHE A 95 -0.24 -1.33 -2.95
C PHE A 95 -0.70 -2.14 -1.74
N VAL A 96 -1.25 -3.32 -1.98
CA VAL A 96 -1.76 -4.25 -0.98
C VAL A 96 -0.62 -5.08 -0.41
N ASP A 97 -0.52 -5.15 0.91
CA ASP A 97 0.30 -6.15 1.59
C ASP A 97 -0.28 -7.56 1.36
N THR A 98 0.41 -8.36 0.56
CA THR A 98 -0.02 -9.72 0.25
C THR A 98 0.40 -10.75 1.29
N GLU A 99 1.33 -10.41 2.19
CA GLU A 99 1.83 -11.34 3.21
C GLU A 99 0.84 -11.51 4.36
N THR A 100 0.09 -10.47 4.72
CA THR A 100 -0.96 -10.52 5.78
C THR A 100 -2.38 -10.38 5.24
N ARG A 101 -2.57 -10.68 3.95
CA ARG A 101 -3.85 -10.49 3.26
C ARG A 101 -4.97 -11.27 3.93
N GLY A 102 -6.09 -10.60 4.21
CA GLY A 102 -7.27 -11.23 4.81
C GLY A 102 -7.14 -11.57 6.30
N GLU A 103 -6.03 -11.24 6.94
CA GLU A 103 -5.86 -11.40 8.39
C GLU A 103 -6.59 -10.31 9.17
N HIS A 104 -6.88 -9.17 8.54
CA HIS A 104 -7.54 -8.02 9.17
C HIS A 104 -9.07 -8.07 9.12
N ARG A 105 -9.69 -9.25 8.97
CA ARG A 105 -11.15 -9.41 8.95
C ARG A 105 -11.79 -8.95 10.26
N SER A 106 -12.21 -7.69 10.31
CA SER A 106 -13.05 -7.16 11.38
C SER A 106 -14.50 -7.54 11.09
N TYR A 107 -15.03 -8.61 11.70
CA TYR A 107 -16.47 -8.86 11.67
C TYR A 107 -17.21 -7.70 12.36
N VAL A 108 -17.87 -6.84 11.60
CA VAL A 108 -19.01 -6.07 12.11
C VAL A 108 -20.19 -7.03 12.09
N VAL A 109 -20.58 -7.51 13.27
CA VAL A 109 -21.86 -8.18 13.48
C VAL A 109 -22.85 -7.06 13.77
N ASP A 110 -23.84 -6.88 12.89
CA ASP A 110 -25.00 -6.03 13.13
C ASP A 110 -25.93 -6.70 14.18
#